data_AF-A0A923V8Z2-F1
#
_entry.id   AF-A0A923V8Z2-F1
#
_cell.length_a   1.000
_cell.length_b   1.000
_cell.length_c   1.000
_cell.angle_alpha   90.00
_cell.angle_beta   90.00
_cell.angle_gamma   90.00
#
_symmetry.space_group_name_H-M   'P 1'
#
loop_
_entity.id
_entity.type
_entity.pdbx_description
1 polymer ?
#
loop_
_entity_poly.entity_id
_entity_poly.type
_entity_poly.pdbx_seq_one_letter_code
_entity_poly.pdbx_strand_id
1 'polypeptide(L)' 'MLLVQSEDLNVLVQELSKKNPNPQLIKNKADVLGIPYSSDLIILMSEVLVFLSQNDHKKSIMKEKPL' A
#
# COMPACT_ATOMS: atom_id res chain seq x y z
N MET A 1 3.37 1.72 -22.26
CA MET A 1 2.93 2.69 -21.22
C MET A 1 2.34 2.03 -19.98
N LEU A 2 1.77 0.82 -20.04
CA LEU A 2 1.23 0.08 -18.88
C LEU A 2 2.28 -0.41 -17.86
N LEU A 3 3.48 -0.77 -18.30
CA LEU A 3 4.53 -1.32 -17.42
C LEU A 3 5.06 -0.28 -16.41
N VAL A 4 5.21 0.98 -16.81
CA VAL A 4 5.75 2.06 -15.94
C VAL A 4 4.78 2.42 -14.83
N GLN A 5 3.47 2.46 -15.12
CA GLN A 5 2.45 2.69 -14.08
C GLN A 5 2.44 1.61 -13.01
N SER A 6 2.82 0.38 -13.35
CA SER A 6 2.94 -0.71 -12.36
C SER A 6 4.09 -0.49 -11.38
N GLU A 7 5.20 0.12 -11.83
CA GLU A 7 6.36 0.38 -10.98
C GLU A 7 6.07 1.51 -9.97
N ASP A 8 5.52 2.62 -10.43
CA ASP A 8 5.16 3.74 -9.55
C ASP A 8 4.08 3.35 -8.53
N LEU A 9 3.09 2.55 -8.95
CA LEU A 9 2.08 2.01 -8.06
C LEU A 9 2.69 1.09 -7.00
N ASN A 10 3.61 0.20 -7.40
CA ASN A 10 4.30 -0.68 -6.46
C ASN A 10 5.13 0.11 -5.44
N VAL A 11 5.85 1.13 -5.88
CA VAL A 11 6.61 2.01 -4.97
C VAL A 11 5.67 2.75 -4.01
N LEU A 12 4.55 3.26 -4.50
CA LEU A 12 3.55 3.93 -3.66
C LEU A 12 2.99 2.98 -2.58
N VAL A 13 2.57 1.77 -2.97
CA VAL A 13 2.04 0.76 -2.04
C VAL A 13 3.09 0.34 -1.01
N GLN A 14 4.34 0.13 -1.44
CA GLN A 14 5.44 -0.19 -0.54
C GLN A 14 5.72 0.95 0.45
N GLU A 15 5.68 2.20 0.02
CA GLU A 15 5.91 3.34 0.91
C GLU A 15 4.77 3.50 1.92
N LEU A 16 3.53 3.35 1.49
CA LEU A 16 2.33 3.48 2.34
C LEU A 16 2.20 2.39 3.41
N SER A 17 2.85 1.24 3.22
CA SER A 17 2.86 0.12 4.17
C SER A 17 3.97 0.20 5.22
N LYS A 18 4.88 1.19 5.13
CA LYS A 18 5.97 1.37 6.10
C LYS A 18 5.45 1.95 7.42
N LYS A 19 6.13 1.58 8.51
CA LYS A 19 5.89 2.15 9.86
C LYS A 19 6.21 3.65 9.94
N ASN A 20 7.16 4.14 9.13
CA ASN A 20 7.51 5.55 9.02
C ASN A 20 7.57 5.95 7.54
N PRO A 21 6.42 6.23 6.91
CA PRO A 21 6.35 6.54 5.49
C PRO A 21 6.97 7.90 5.17
N ASN A 22 7.62 8.03 4.01
CA ASN A 22 8.13 9.29 3.50
C ASN A 22 7.02 10.09 2.78
N PRO A 23 6.51 11.20 3.37
CA PRO A 23 5.38 11.93 2.80
C PRO A 23 5.69 12.55 1.43
N GLN A 24 6.94 12.97 1.21
CA GLN A 24 7.36 13.57 -0.05
C GLN A 24 7.38 12.53 -1.17
N LEU A 25 7.85 11.32 -0.88
CA LEU A 25 7.86 10.24 -1.87
C LEU A 25 6.43 9.81 -2.23
N ILE A 26 5.55 9.69 -1.23
CA ILE A 26 4.13 9.39 -1.45
C ILE A 26 3.49 10.45 -2.35
N LYS A 27 3.71 11.73 -2.05
CA LYS A 27 3.19 12.83 -2.87
C LYS A 27 3.69 12.73 -4.31
N ASN A 28 5.00 12.58 -4.51
CA ASN A 28 5.59 12.49 -5.84
C ASN A 28 5.02 11.32 -6.65
N LYS A 29 4.81 10.15 -6.03
CA LYS A 29 4.25 8.97 -6.72
C LYS A 29 2.75 9.11 -6.96
N ALA A 30 2.00 9.67 -6.01
CA ALA A 30 0.58 9.98 -6.18
C ALA A 30 0.36 10.94 -7.36
N ASP A 31 1.16 12.00 -7.46
CA ASP A 31 1.10 12.97 -8.56
C ASP A 31 1.33 12.31 -9.93
N VAL A 32 2.34 11.43 -10.04
CA VAL A 32 2.62 10.67 -11.29
C VAL A 32 1.47 9.74 -11.68
N LEU A 33 0.82 9.13 -10.68
CA LEU A 33 -0.31 8.22 -10.88
C LEU A 33 -1.65 8.95 -11.06
N GLY A 34 -1.67 10.29 -10.95
CA GLY A 34 -2.90 11.09 -11.02
C GLY A 34 -3.82 10.90 -9.80
N ILE A 35 -3.27 10.46 -8.67
CA ILE A 35 -3.99 10.29 -7.40
C ILE A 35 -3.95 11.62 -6.64
N PRO A 36 -5.09 12.22 -6.27
CA PRO A 36 -5.12 13.45 -5.49
C PRO A 36 -4.43 13.28 -4.13
N TYR A 37 -3.46 14.14 -3.82
CA TYR A 37 -2.78 14.07 -2.52
C TYR A 37 -3.57 14.83 -1.45
N SER A 38 -4.10 14.11 -0.46
CA SER A 38 -4.61 14.68 0.79
C SER A 38 -4.22 13.78 1.97
N SER A 39 -3.99 14.38 3.15
CA SER A 39 -3.59 13.62 4.34
C SER A 39 -4.60 12.54 4.71
N ASP A 40 -5.90 12.85 4.62
CA ASP A 40 -6.98 11.90 4.94
C ASP A 40 -7.00 10.71 3.98
N LEU A 41 -6.78 10.95 2.68
CA LEU A 41 -6.73 9.87 1.69
C LEU A 41 -5.53 8.96 1.92
N ILE A 42 -4.36 9.54 2.23
CA ILE A 42 -3.15 8.77 2.51
C ILE A 42 -3.35 7.88 3.74
N ILE A 43 -3.95 8.42 4.81
CA ILE A 43 -4.27 7.65 6.02
C ILE A 43 -5.22 6.50 5.66
N LEU A 44 -6.31 6.78 4.92
CA LEU A 44 -7.27 5.76 4.51
C LEU A 44 -6.61 4.65 3.68
N MET A 45 -5.75 5.01 2.71
CA MET A 45 -5.04 4.02 1.90
C MET A 45 -4.13 3.13 2.76
N SER A 46 -3.40 3.70 3.71
CA SER A 46 -2.57 2.94 4.65
C SER A 46 -3.40 2.00 5.54
N GLU A 47 -4.54 2.46 6.06
CA GLU A 47 -5.45 1.63 6.87
C GLU A 47 -6.02 0.46 6.05
N VAL A 48 -6.43 0.71 4.81
CA VAL A 48 -6.91 -0.34 3.89
C VAL A 48 -5.81 -1.37 3.63
N LEU A 49 -4.57 -0.94 3.40
CA LEU A 49 -3.44 -1.86 3.19
C LEU A 49 -3.18 -2.73 4.43
N VAL A 50 -3.22 -2.14 5.63
CA VAL A 50 -3.09 -2.88 6.89
C VAL A 50 -4.23 -3.89 7.03
N PHE A 51 -5.48 -3.49 6.80
CA PHE A 51 -6.63 -4.38 6.85
C PHE A 51 -6.51 -5.56 5.87
N LEU A 52 -6.09 -5.30 4.63
CA LEU A 52 -5.88 -6.36 3.64
C LEU A 52 -4.79 -7.34 4.08
N SER A 53 -3.65 -6.83 4.58
CA SER A 53 -2.56 -7.68 5.08
C SER A 53 -2.98 -8.57 6.25
N GLN A 54 -3.81 -8.06 7.17
CA GLN A 54 -4.33 -8.84 8.29
C GLN A 54 -5.29 -9.95 7.83
N ASN A 55 -6.12 -9.69 6.82
CA ASN A 55 -7.02 -10.69 6.25
C ASN A 55 -6.25 -11.82 5.54
N ASP A 56 -5.18 -11.49 4.83
CA ASP A 56 -4.31 -12.48 4.19
C ASP A 56 -3.57 -13.34 5.24
N HIS A 57 -3.07 -12.73 6.32
CA HIS A 57 -2.50 -13.47 7.44
C HIS A 57 -3.52 -14.40 8.10
N LYS A 58 -4.78 -13.99 8.23
CA LYS A 58 -5.84 -14.82 8.82
C LYS A 58 -6.16 -16.06 7.96
N LYS A 59 -6.07 -15.95 6.63
CA LYS A 59 -6.16 -17.11 5.72
C LYS A 59 -4.93 -18.04 5.79
N SER A 60 -3.75 -17.48 6.05
CA SER A 60 -2.50 -18.25 6.15
C SER A 60 -2.44 -19.11 7.41
N ILE A 61 -2.85 -18.56 8.57
CA ILE A 61 -2.82 -19.27 9.87
C ILE A 61 -3.75 -20.50 9.89
N MET A 62 -4.79 -20.54 9.04
CA MET A 62 -5.67 -21.71 8.92
C MET A 62 -5.08 -22.89 8.12
N LYS A 63 -3.92 -22.72 7.45
CA LYS A 63 -3.30 -23.78 6.63
C LYS A 63 -2.18 -24.55 7.33
N GLU A 64 -1.72 -24.11 8.50
CA GLU A 64 -0.66 -24.79 9.26
C GLU A 64 -1.22 -25.39 10.55
N LYS A 65 -1.97 -26.48 10.41
CA LYS A 65 -2.06 -27.52 11.43
C LYS A 65 -1.73 -28.85 10.76
N PRO A 66 -0.46 -29.29 10.74
CA PRO A 66 -0.18 -30.70 10.59
C PRO A 66 -0.58 -31.38 11.91
N LEU A 67 -1.51 -32.33 11.81
CA LEU A 67 -1.73 -33.37 12.81
C LEU A 67 -0.52 -34.31 12.87
#